data_AF-A0AAD2WC53-F1
#
_entry.id   AF-A0AAD2WC53-F1
#
_cell.length_a   1.000
_cell.length_b   1.000
_cell.length_c   1.000
_cell.angle_alpha   90.00
_cell.angle_beta   90.00
_cell.angle_gamma   90.00
#
_symmetry.space_group_name_H-M   'P 1'
#
loop_
_entity.id
_entity.type
_entity.pdbx_description
1 polymer ?
#
loop_
_entity_poly.entity_id
_entity_poly.type
_entity_poly.pdbx_seq_one_letter_code
_entity_poly.pdbx_strand_id
1 'polypeptide(L)'
;MARENLWIWEEDERNALRKALDEFNQAASPADRITLRKLAEAMGVSTMTVSNYLTGKRPLTIAIALAFEEISGIPVRSFSDRLADEIEAAPHASQDDDQ
;
A
#
# COMPACT_ATOMS: atom_id res chain seq x y z
N MET A 1 -13.99 -8.50 -16.31
CA MET A 1 -14.27 -7.06 -16.55
C MET A 1 -13.32 -6.27 -15.68
N ALA A 2 -12.28 -5.65 -16.26
CA ALA A 2 -11.48 -4.69 -15.51
C ALA A 2 -12.36 -3.46 -15.28
N ARG A 3 -12.44 -2.95 -14.04
CA ARG A 3 -13.09 -1.65 -13.78
C ARG A 3 -12.32 -0.60 -14.57
N GLU A 4 -12.92 -0.06 -15.62
CA GLU A 4 -12.23 0.86 -16.55
C GLU A 4 -11.91 2.22 -15.91
N ASN A 5 -12.58 2.59 -14.81
CA ASN A 5 -12.30 3.79 -14.03
C ASN A 5 -12.29 3.49 -12.53
N LEU A 6 -11.32 4.07 -11.82
CA LEU A 6 -11.34 4.16 -10.36
C LEU A 6 -12.47 5.08 -9.91
N TRP A 7 -13.01 4.80 -8.74
CA TRP A 7 -13.89 5.73 -8.05
C TRP A 7 -13.07 6.90 -7.51
N ILE A 8 -13.70 8.08 -7.38
CA ILE A 8 -13.00 9.31 -6.94
C ILE A 8 -12.26 9.08 -5.61
N TRP A 9 -12.88 8.36 -4.67
CA TRP A 9 -12.22 8.04 -3.40
C TRP A 9 -11.05 7.04 -3.54
N GLU A 10 -11.07 6.13 -4.52
CA GLU A 10 -9.93 5.24 -4.81
C GLU A 10 -8.76 6.04 -5.41
N GLU A 11 -9.06 7.07 -6.20
CA GLU A 11 -8.05 8.02 -6.68
C GLU A 11 -7.49 8.87 -5.56
N ASP A 12 -8.31 9.31 -4.61
CA ASP A 12 -7.89 10.06 -3.44
C ASP A 12 -6.95 9.23 -2.55
N GLU A 13 -7.29 7.96 -2.26
CA GLU A 13 -6.39 7.03 -1.53
C GLU A 13 -5.06 6.86 -2.26
N ARG A 14 -5.09 6.66 -3.58
CA ARG A 14 -3.87 6.57 -4.42
C ARG A 14 -3.05 7.86 -4.32
N ASN A 15 -3.70 9.01 -4.41
CA ASN A 15 -3.03 10.32 -4.36
C ASN A 15 -2.40 10.55 -2.98
N ALA A 16 -3.09 10.16 -1.91
CA ALA A 16 -2.57 10.22 -0.54
C ALA A 16 -1.34 9.31 -0.37
N LEU A 17 -1.37 8.07 -0.85
CA LEU A 17 -0.22 7.17 -0.82
C LEU A 17 0.97 7.73 -1.61
N ARG A 18 0.73 8.25 -2.82
CA ARG A 18 1.79 8.87 -3.64
C ARG A 18 2.41 10.08 -2.96
N LYS A 19 1.59 10.90 -2.31
CA LYS A 19 2.05 12.06 -1.55
C LYS A 19 2.92 11.63 -0.36
N ALA A 20 2.46 10.66 0.43
CA ALA A 20 3.24 10.11 1.55
C ALA A 20 4.57 9.50 1.08
N LEU A 21 4.57 8.81 -0.07
CA LEU A 21 5.79 8.25 -0.66
C LEU A 21 6.76 9.32 -1.16
N ASP A 22 6.27 10.41 -1.75
CA ASP A 22 7.11 11.54 -2.16
C ASP A 22 7.70 12.25 -0.94
N GLU A 23 6.87 12.60 0.04
CA GLU A 23 7.30 13.26 1.28
C GLU A 23 8.34 12.43 2.03
N PHE A 24 8.13 11.12 2.16
CA PHE A 24 9.12 10.21 2.73
C PHE A 24 10.42 10.21 1.93
N ASN A 25 10.35 10.09 0.60
CA ASN A 25 11.52 10.03 -0.27
C ASN A 25 12.33 11.34 -0.34
N GLN A 26 11.69 12.48 -0.10
CA GLN A 26 12.35 13.79 0.00
C GLN A 26 13.14 13.92 1.29
N ALA A 27 12.63 13.36 2.40
CA ALA A 27 13.31 13.35 3.69
C ALA A 27 14.35 12.22 3.81
N ALA A 28 14.18 11.13 3.06
CA ALA A 28 15.04 9.94 3.12
C ALA A 28 16.34 10.10 2.33
N SER A 29 17.39 9.42 2.81
CA SER A 29 18.63 9.26 2.05
C SER A 29 18.37 8.44 0.77
N PRO A 30 19.20 8.56 -0.29
CA PRO A 30 19.00 7.78 -1.52
C PRO A 30 18.93 6.26 -1.30
N ALA A 31 19.61 5.75 -0.27
CA ALA A 31 19.59 4.33 0.10
C ALA A 31 18.26 3.92 0.75
N ASP A 32 17.60 4.83 1.46
CA ASP A 32 16.38 4.56 2.23
C ASP A 32 15.10 4.82 1.45
N ARG A 33 15.18 5.56 0.34
CA ARG A 33 14.04 5.83 -0.55
C ARG A 33 13.24 4.58 -0.90
N ILE A 34 11.92 4.70 -0.83
CA ILE A 34 10.95 3.69 -1.23
C ILE A 34 10.80 3.76 -2.75
N THR A 35 11.21 2.68 -3.40
CA THR A 35 11.10 2.51 -4.86
C THR A 35 10.04 1.47 -5.18
N LEU A 36 9.60 1.43 -6.45
CA LEU A 36 8.73 0.35 -6.94
C LEU A 36 9.32 -1.04 -6.68
N ARG A 37 10.64 -1.16 -6.74
CA ARG A 37 11.37 -2.41 -6.47
C ARG A 37 11.23 -2.81 -5.01
N LYS A 38 11.47 -1.90 -4.07
CA LYS A 38 11.34 -2.20 -2.63
C LYS A 38 9.92 -2.60 -2.25
N LEU A 39 8.92 -1.89 -2.77
CA LEU A 39 7.51 -2.26 -2.57
C LEU A 39 7.19 -3.62 -3.18
N ALA A 40 7.71 -3.90 -4.38
CA ALA A 40 7.49 -5.18 -5.05
C ALA A 40 8.15 -6.35 -4.28
N GLU A 41 9.36 -6.13 -3.76
CA GLU A 41 10.09 -7.09 -2.93
C GLU A 41 9.35 -7.36 -1.61
N ALA A 42 8.91 -6.31 -0.90
CA ALA A 42 8.13 -6.46 0.33
C ALA A 42 6.80 -7.21 0.11
N MET A 43 6.15 -6.98 -1.03
CA MET A 43 4.90 -7.66 -1.39
C MET A 43 5.09 -9.04 -2.04
N GLY A 44 6.32 -9.43 -2.42
CA GLY A 44 6.56 -10.63 -3.22
C GLY A 44 5.94 -10.62 -4.62
N VAL A 45 5.75 -9.44 -5.23
CA VAL A 45 5.15 -9.29 -6.57
C VAL A 45 6.11 -8.64 -7.57
N SER A 46 5.66 -8.45 -8.82
CA SER A 46 6.43 -7.71 -9.81
C SER A 46 6.32 -6.19 -9.63
N THR A 47 7.35 -5.44 -10.05
CA THR A 47 7.32 -3.97 -10.09
C THR A 47 6.21 -3.43 -10.99
N MET A 48 5.81 -4.17 -12.03
CA MET A 48 4.66 -3.84 -12.89
C MET A 48 3.35 -3.91 -12.10
N THR A 49 3.20 -4.91 -11.22
CA THR A 49 2.03 -5.04 -10.34
C THR A 49 1.92 -3.84 -9.41
N VAL A 50 3.02 -3.42 -8.79
CA VAL A 50 3.07 -2.21 -7.94
C VAL A 50 2.75 -0.95 -8.75
N SER A 51 3.33 -0.82 -9.94
CA SER A 51 3.05 0.32 -10.84
C SER A 51 1.58 0.44 -11.18
N ASN A 52 0.86 -0.68 -11.39
CA ASN A 52 -0.56 -0.66 -11.68
C ASN A 52 -1.40 -0.06 -10.53
N TYR A 53 -0.99 -0.26 -9.27
CA TYR A 53 -1.63 0.38 -8.12
C TYR A 53 -1.34 1.90 -8.11
N LEU A 54 -0.07 2.29 -8.23
CA LEU A 54 0.34 3.70 -8.12
C LEU A 54 -0.05 4.57 -9.33
N THR A 55 -0.34 3.95 -10.47
CA THR A 55 -0.87 4.62 -11.67
C THR A 55 -2.41 4.62 -11.70
N GLY A 56 -3.05 3.95 -10.75
CA GLY A 56 -4.51 3.87 -10.68
C GLY A 56 -5.15 2.95 -11.71
N LYS A 57 -4.39 2.02 -12.30
CA LYS A 57 -4.97 0.92 -13.08
C LYS A 57 -5.66 -0.13 -12.19
N ARG A 58 -5.35 -0.10 -10.89
CA ARG A 58 -5.92 -0.96 -9.86
C ARG A 58 -6.11 -0.16 -8.56
N PRO A 59 -7.20 -0.41 -7.81
CA PRO A 59 -7.39 0.20 -6.50
C PRO A 59 -6.36 -0.33 -5.50
N LEU A 60 -6.06 0.46 -4.47
CA LEU A 60 -5.15 0.03 -3.40
C LEU A 60 -5.73 -1.16 -2.63
N THR A 61 -4.83 -2.03 -2.20
CA THR A 61 -5.15 -3.23 -1.43
C THR A 61 -4.44 -3.20 -0.09
N ILE A 62 -4.89 -4.03 0.85
CA ILE A 62 -4.25 -4.20 2.15
C ILE A 62 -2.76 -4.56 2.00
N ALA A 63 -2.40 -5.39 1.03
CA ALA A 63 -1.02 -5.83 0.81
C ALA A 63 -0.05 -4.67 0.49
N ILE A 64 -0.43 -3.73 -0.39
CA ILE A 64 0.43 -2.58 -0.69
C ILE A 64 0.45 -1.57 0.46
N ALA A 65 -0.66 -1.46 1.20
CA ALA A 65 -0.74 -0.59 2.36
C ALA A 65 0.16 -1.06 3.51
N LEU A 66 0.10 -2.36 3.86
CA LEU A 66 0.97 -2.97 4.86
C LEU A 66 2.44 -2.94 4.44
N ALA A 67 2.76 -3.24 3.18
CA ALA A 67 4.14 -3.16 2.69
C ALA A 67 4.70 -1.73 2.78
N PHE A 68 3.87 -0.72 2.51
CA PHE A 68 4.28 0.67 2.68
C PHE A 68 4.48 1.02 4.16
N GLU A 69 3.57 0.64 5.05
CA GLU A 69 3.69 0.85 6.50
C GLU A 69 4.94 0.18 7.07
N GLU A 70 5.22 -1.08 6.70
CA GLU A 70 6.40 -1.83 7.16
C GLU A 70 7.71 -1.14 6.76
N ILE A 71 7.79 -0.62 5.53
CA ILE A 71 9.02 0.03 5.03
C ILE A 71 9.16 1.46 5.55
N SER A 72 8.06 2.21 5.61
CA SER A 72 8.09 3.66 5.92
C SER A 72 7.88 3.98 7.41
N GLY A 73 7.26 3.08 8.16
CA GLY A 73 6.73 3.33 9.51
C GLY A 73 5.51 4.26 9.53
N ILE A 74 4.98 4.67 8.37
CA ILE A 74 3.82 5.55 8.26
C ILE A 74 2.55 4.69 8.35
N PRO A 75 1.64 4.95 9.31
CA PRO A 75 0.48 4.12 9.53
C PRO A 75 -0.49 4.19 8.35
N VAL A 76 -1.13 3.05 8.01
CA VAL A 76 -2.07 2.97 6.88
C VAL A 76 -3.20 4.00 6.96
N ARG A 77 -3.67 4.26 8.18
CA ARG A 77 -4.71 5.25 8.47
C ARG A 77 -4.35 6.67 8.01
N SER A 78 -3.07 6.99 7.78
CA SER A 78 -2.66 8.32 7.29
C SER A 78 -3.02 8.56 5.82
N PHE A 79 -3.31 7.50 5.05
CA PHE A 79 -3.63 7.60 3.62
C PHE A 79 -4.89 6.81 3.21
N SER A 80 -5.39 5.89 4.04
CA SER A 80 -6.67 5.21 3.82
C SER A 80 -7.25 4.72 5.15
N ASP A 81 -8.33 5.37 5.59
CA ASP A 81 -9.12 4.91 6.74
C ASP A 81 -9.76 3.55 6.48
N ARG A 82 -10.28 3.31 5.26
CA ARG A 82 -10.90 2.04 4.89
C ARG A 82 -9.93 0.87 5.01
N LEU A 83 -8.72 1.01 4.47
CA LEU A 83 -7.72 -0.06 4.54
C LEU A 83 -7.25 -0.28 5.97
N ALA A 84 -7.11 0.79 6.76
CA ALA A 84 -6.81 0.68 8.18
C ALA A 84 -7.92 -0.08 8.94
N ASP A 85 -9.18 0.30 8.72
CA ASP A 85 -10.34 -0.37 9.31
C ASP A 85 -10.41 -1.84 8.85
N GLU A 86 -10.10 -2.16 7.58
CA GLU A 86 -10.05 -3.54 7.09
C GLU A 86 -8.91 -4.37 7.71
N ILE A 87 -7.75 -3.75 7.98
CA ILE A 87 -6.62 -4.38 8.67
C ILE A 87 -6.98 -4.62 10.15
N GLU A 88 -7.58 -3.65 10.82
CA GLU A 88 -8.01 -3.74 12.22
C GLU A 88 -9.18 -4.72 12.39
N ALA A 89 -10.09 -4.77 11.41
CA ALA A 89 -11.26 -5.64 11.41
C ALA A 89 -10.94 -7.06 10.95
N ALA A 90 -9.77 -7.32 10.34
CA ALA A 90 -9.30 -8.68 10.13
C ALA A 90 -9.00 -9.27 11.51
N PRO A 91 -9.88 -10.13 12.07
CA PRO A 91 -9.51 -10.81 13.29
C PRO A 91 -8.29 -11.63 12.95
N HIS A 92 -7.33 -11.71 13.87
CA HIS A 92 -6.30 -12.74 13.87
C HIS A 92 -6.92 -14.01 13.28
N ALA A 93 -6.50 -14.40 12.07
CA ALA A 93 -6.73 -15.74 11.61
C ALA A 93 -6.06 -16.58 12.68
N SER A 94 -6.89 -17.17 13.54
CA SER A 94 -6.46 -18.10 14.56
C SER A 94 -5.47 -19.03 13.89
N GLN A 95 -4.20 -18.93 14.31
CA GLN A 95 -3.34 -20.09 14.29
C GLN A 95 -3.95 -21.05 15.31
N ASP A 96 -5.00 -21.76 14.90
CA ASP A 96 -5.36 -23.05 15.49
C ASP A 96 -4.51 -24.09 14.76
N ASP A 97 -3.20 -24.04 15.01
CA ASP A 97 -2.34 -25.21 14.93
C ASP A 97 -2.27 -25.80 16.35
N ASP A 98 -2.52 -27.11 16.41
CA ASP A 98 -2.34 -28.03 17.55
C ASP A 98 -3.26 -27.89 18.78
N GLN A 99 -4.31 -28.73 18.81
CA GLN A 99 -4.33 -29.90 19.72
C GLN A 99 -5.37 -30.96 19.33
#